data_AF-A0A3C2A1H8-F1
#
_entry.id   AF-A0A3C2A1H8-F1
#
_cell.length_a   1.000
_cell.length_b   1.000
_cell.length_c   1.000
_cell.angle_alpha   90.00
_cell.angle_beta   90.00
_cell.angle_gamma   90.00
#
_symmetry.space_group_name_H-M   'P 1'
#
loop_
_entity.id
_entity.type
_entity.pdbx_description
1 polymer ?
#
loop_
_entity_poly.entity_id
_entity_poly.type
_entity_poly.pdbx_seq_one_letter_code
_entity_poly.pdbx_strand_id
1 'polypeptide(L)'
;MKTKNPLVAALLSIVLPGAGLLYTGAAALGYLFILISIGLALSPHWVANSYSTIYLVGVIYLIWLATSAVLAAIRAKKSNSRGEISSNPWVILIVALVVDFGTYTWVTKPDFGPLKIVTMTNNSLSPLLYNREQLVVNTKVEIERGDLVGVYYPKPFFDLSVDVDRVIGYPGEVIELKNNLCYVNGNLTEPYENLRYTITISVATGTDIDFEFWNKYGLDGV
;
A
#
# COMPACT_ATOMS: atom_id res chain seq x y z
N MET A 1 20.60 35.48 31.82
CA MET A 1 19.54 34.72 31.13
C MET A 1 20.21 33.61 30.33
N LYS A 2 19.86 32.33 30.57
CA LYS A 2 20.46 31.21 29.84
C LYS A 2 19.66 31.00 28.56
N THR A 3 20.27 31.28 27.42
CA THR A 3 19.66 31.04 26.11
C THR A 3 19.47 29.53 25.91
N LYS A 4 18.37 29.15 25.28
CA LYS A 4 18.09 27.74 24.94
C LYS A 4 19.00 27.31 23.79
N ASN A 5 19.49 26.08 23.82
CA ASN A 5 20.44 25.60 22.79
C ASN A 5 19.70 25.35 21.47
N PRO A 6 20.08 26.02 20.36
CA PRO A 6 19.41 25.87 19.07
C PRO A 6 19.59 24.48 18.45
N LEU A 7 20.70 23.79 18.73
CA LEU A 7 20.93 22.43 18.25
C LEU A 7 19.97 21.45 18.92
N VAL A 8 19.72 21.61 20.21
CA VAL A 8 18.76 20.78 20.95
C VAL A 8 17.34 21.01 20.43
N ALA A 9 16.96 22.26 20.15
CA ALA A 9 15.67 22.58 19.56
C ALA A 9 15.49 21.95 18.17
N ALA A 10 16.52 22.01 17.31
CA ALA A 10 16.49 21.40 15.99
C ALA A 10 16.38 19.86 16.07
N LEU A 11 17.22 19.22 16.89
CA LEU A 11 17.20 17.76 17.08
C LEU A 11 15.84 17.27 17.59
N LEU A 12 15.24 17.99 18.55
CA LEU A 12 13.90 17.66 19.03
C LEU A 12 12.86 17.73 17.91
N SER A 13 12.92 18.75 17.06
CA SER A 13 12.00 18.86 15.91
C SER A 13 12.25 17.83 14.80
N ILE A 14 13.47 17.29 14.67
CA ILE A 14 13.77 16.20 13.74
C ILE A 14 13.15 14.89 14.23
N VAL A 15 13.23 14.61 15.53
CA VAL A 15 12.63 13.40 16.12
C VAL A 15 11.11 13.48 16.11
N LEU A 16 10.55 14.64 16.47
CA LEU A 16 9.12 14.89 16.39
C LEU A 16 8.88 16.33 15.93
N PRO A 17 8.35 16.55 14.71
CA PRO A 17 8.07 17.89 14.23
C PRO A 17 7.16 18.64 15.21
N GLY A 18 7.64 19.79 15.69
CA GLY A 18 6.95 20.61 16.69
C GLY A 18 7.48 20.48 18.12
N ALA A 19 8.19 19.40 18.48
CA ALA A 19 8.76 19.26 19.83
C ALA A 19 9.83 20.32 20.15
N GLY A 20 10.66 20.69 19.17
CA GLY A 20 11.60 21.80 19.31
C GLY A 20 10.91 23.14 19.55
N LEU A 21 9.73 23.36 18.97
CA LEU A 21 8.94 24.57 19.19
C LEU A 21 8.35 24.60 20.60
N LEU A 22 7.86 23.46 21.11
CA LEU A 22 7.45 23.31 22.51
C LEU A 22 8.62 23.63 23.45
N TYR A 23 9.81 23.08 23.17
CA TYR A 23 11.03 23.37 23.94
C TYR A 23 11.36 24.86 23.97
N THR A 24 11.17 25.60 22.88
CA THR A 24 11.43 27.06 22.86
C THR A 24 10.36 27.90 23.58
N GLY A 25 9.25 27.29 24.03
CA GLY A 25 8.13 27.97 24.69
C GLY A 25 6.97 28.32 23.76
N ALA A 26 6.99 27.88 22.51
CA ALA A 26 5.98 28.19 21.51
C ALA A 26 4.90 27.08 21.45
N ALA A 27 4.18 26.88 22.55
CA ALA A 27 3.24 25.77 22.73
C ALA A 27 2.26 25.61 21.55
N ALA A 28 1.52 26.66 21.22
CA ALA A 28 0.50 26.63 20.18
C ALA A 28 1.07 26.19 18.81
N LEU A 29 2.23 26.73 18.44
CA LEU A 29 2.91 26.35 17.20
C LEU A 29 3.47 24.93 17.27
N GLY A 30 4.02 24.50 18.40
CA GLY A 30 4.50 23.13 18.55
C GLY A 30 3.38 22.11 18.40
N TYR A 31 2.23 22.31 19.06
CA TYR A 31 1.08 21.43 18.90
C TYR A 31 0.52 21.44 17.49
N LEU A 32 0.44 22.61 16.83
CA LEU A 32 0.03 22.69 15.44
C LEU A 32 0.92 21.85 14.53
N PHE A 33 2.25 21.93 14.72
CA PHE A 33 3.20 21.16 13.94
C PHE A 33 3.06 19.66 14.15
N ILE A 34 2.85 19.23 15.39
CA ILE A 34 2.60 17.82 15.73
C ILE A 34 1.32 17.33 15.05
N LEU A 35 0.22 18.08 15.15
CA LEU A 35 -1.06 17.70 14.54
C LEU A 35 -0.97 17.57 13.02
N ILE A 36 -0.31 18.53 12.35
CA ILE A 36 -0.10 18.46 10.90
C ILE A 36 0.79 17.27 10.54
N SER A 37 1.83 16.98 11.32
CA SER A 37 2.69 15.81 11.09
C SER A 37 1.95 14.49 11.22
N ILE A 38 1.05 14.36 12.20
CA ILE A 38 0.16 13.20 12.32
C ILE A 38 -0.74 13.11 11.09
N GLY A 39 -1.35 14.22 10.68
CA GLY A 39 -2.19 14.28 9.48
C GLY A 39 -1.45 13.87 8.21
N LEU A 40 -0.24 14.40 7.99
CA LEU A 40 0.61 14.04 6.85
C LEU A 40 1.04 12.57 6.90
N ALA A 41 1.40 12.03 8.07
CA ALA A 41 1.76 10.62 8.22
C ALA A 41 0.59 9.67 7.91
N LEU A 42 -0.63 10.09 8.21
CA LEU A 42 -1.85 9.32 7.92
C LEU A 42 -2.40 9.57 6.50
N SER A 43 -1.99 10.66 5.84
CA SER A 43 -2.51 11.06 4.53
C SER A 43 -2.31 10.04 3.40
N PRO A 44 -1.24 9.22 3.35
CA PRO A 44 -1.11 8.17 2.34
C PRO A 44 -2.31 7.22 2.33
N HIS A 45 -2.95 6.96 3.46
CA HIS A 45 -4.12 6.06 3.50
C HIS A 45 -5.27 6.51 2.59
N TRP A 46 -5.45 7.82 2.46
CA TRP A 46 -6.57 8.43 1.75
C TRP A 46 -6.22 8.78 0.30
N VAL A 47 -4.95 9.12 0.05
CA VAL A 47 -4.52 9.73 -1.22
C VAL A 47 -3.56 8.83 -2.01
N ALA A 48 -2.96 7.81 -1.39
CA ALA A 48 -1.97 6.95 -2.03
C ALA A 48 -2.58 5.92 -2.98
N ASN A 49 -3.15 6.36 -4.10
CA ASN A 49 -3.62 5.44 -5.15
C ASN A 49 -2.48 4.96 -6.06
N SER A 50 -1.29 5.57 -5.95
CA SER A 50 -0.10 5.20 -6.71
C SER A 50 1.19 5.42 -5.93
N TYR A 51 2.28 4.78 -6.37
CA TYR A 51 3.61 5.03 -5.80
C TYR A 51 4.02 6.50 -5.89
N SER A 52 3.74 7.17 -7.01
CA SER A 52 4.05 8.59 -7.20
C SER A 52 3.41 9.47 -6.13
N THR A 53 2.16 9.17 -5.75
CA THR A 53 1.49 9.90 -4.67
C THR A 53 2.13 9.65 -3.29
N ILE A 54 2.62 8.44 -3.02
CA ILE A 54 3.36 8.13 -1.79
C ILE A 54 4.67 8.91 -1.73
N TYR A 55 5.45 8.88 -2.82
CA TYR A 55 6.70 9.62 -2.92
C TYR A 55 6.49 11.12 -2.73
N LEU A 56 5.46 11.69 -3.35
CA LEU A 56 5.13 13.10 -3.21
C LEU A 56 4.81 13.46 -1.76
N VAL A 57 3.97 12.69 -1.07
CA VAL A 57 3.65 12.89 0.35
C VAL A 57 4.91 12.77 1.22
N GLY A 58 5.78 11.79 0.93
CA GLY A 58 7.06 11.63 1.62
C GLY A 58 7.97 12.85 1.46
N VAL A 59 8.09 13.40 0.25
CA VAL A 59 8.86 14.64 0.00
C VAL A 59 8.26 15.83 0.76
N ILE A 60 6.94 15.99 0.74
CA ILE A 60 6.24 17.04 1.50
C ILE A 60 6.52 16.89 3.00
N TYR A 61 6.48 15.67 3.53
CA TYR A 61 6.78 15.39 4.92
C TYR A 61 8.24 15.72 5.29
N LEU A 62 9.20 15.42 4.42
CA LEU A 62 10.61 15.78 4.65
C LEU A 62 10.82 17.31 4.66
N ILE A 63 10.18 18.03 3.74
CA ILE A 63 10.20 19.50 3.72
C ILE A 63 9.57 20.05 5.02
N TRP A 64 8.45 19.46 5.45
CA TRP A 64 7.77 19.82 6.69
C TRP A 64 8.67 19.62 7.92
N LEU A 65 9.35 18.47 8.00
CA LEU A 65 10.30 18.14 9.06
C LEU A 65 11.46 19.14 9.10
N ALA A 66 12.09 19.42 7.95
CA ALA A 66 13.16 20.41 7.84
C ALA A 66 12.70 21.81 8.27
N THR A 67 11.50 22.22 7.84
CA THR A 67 10.90 23.51 8.21
C THR A 67 10.69 23.61 9.71
N SER A 68 10.17 22.55 10.34
CA SER A 68 9.94 22.50 11.78
C SER A 68 11.25 22.62 12.58
N ALA A 69 12.34 22.03 12.09
CA ALA A 69 13.66 22.06 12.72
C ALA A 69 14.33 23.43 12.60
N VAL A 70 14.28 24.03 11.39
CA VAL A 70 14.81 25.37 11.14
C VAL A 70 14.08 26.41 11.98
N LEU A 71 12.74 26.37 12.02
CA LEU A 71 11.93 27.30 12.82
C LEU A 71 12.23 27.17 14.32
N ALA A 72 12.36 25.95 14.83
CA ALA A 72 12.74 25.71 16.21
C ALA A 72 14.14 26.28 16.53
N ALA A 73 15.12 26.07 15.64
CA ALA A 73 16.48 26.60 15.81
C ALA A 73 16.52 28.14 15.80
N ILE A 74 15.83 28.77 14.85
CA ILE A 74 15.74 30.24 14.76
C ILE A 74 15.09 30.81 16.03
N ARG A 75 14.01 30.18 16.49
CA ARG A 75 13.29 30.64 17.67
C ARG A 75 14.08 30.41 18.95
N ALA A 76 14.87 29.34 19.05
CA ALA A 76 15.78 29.12 20.18
C ALA A 76 16.83 30.23 20.29
N LYS A 77 17.34 30.74 19.16
CA LYS A 77 18.29 31.88 19.14
C LYS A 77 17.65 33.21 19.55
N LYS A 78 16.38 33.43 19.17
CA LYS A 78 15.64 34.68 19.46
C LYS A 78 14.91 34.67 20.81
N SER A 79 14.65 33.49 21.38
CA SER A 79 13.90 33.33 22.62
C SER A 79 14.76 33.72 23.82
N ASN A 80 14.41 34.83 24.46
CA ASN A 80 15.03 35.31 25.69
C ASN A 80 14.17 35.04 26.94
N SER A 81 13.11 34.24 26.81
CA SER A 81 12.03 34.06 27.81
C SER A 81 12.19 32.71 28.55
N ARG A 82 12.21 32.64 29.89
CA ARG A 82 11.18 33.06 30.86
C ARG A 82 9.79 32.42 30.64
N GLY A 83 9.65 31.55 29.64
CA GLY A 83 8.46 30.71 29.47
C GLY A 83 8.57 29.45 30.31
N GLU A 84 7.87 29.42 31.44
CA GLU A 84 7.63 28.27 32.33
C GLU A 84 6.75 27.21 31.66
N ILE A 85 7.13 26.70 30.50
CA ILE A 85 6.64 25.36 30.14
C ILE A 85 7.58 24.40 30.85
N SER A 86 7.23 24.09 32.11
CA SER A 86 7.90 23.16 33.02
C SER A 86 7.72 21.71 32.59
N SER A 87 7.84 21.42 31.29
CA SER A 87 7.77 20.05 30.81
C SER A 87 9.19 19.55 30.62
N ASN A 88 9.57 18.57 31.44
CA ASN A 88 10.84 17.88 31.33
C ASN A 88 11.04 17.46 29.86
N PRO A 89 12.13 17.86 29.18
CA PRO A 89 12.34 17.54 27.76
C PRO A 89 12.30 16.03 27.50
N TRP A 90 12.65 15.22 28.50
CA TRP A 90 12.50 13.77 28.50
C TRP A 90 11.06 13.28 28.40
N VAL A 91 10.11 13.95 29.06
CA VAL A 91 8.68 13.59 28.96
C VAL A 91 8.15 13.86 27.57
N ILE A 92 8.52 15.01 26.98
CA ILE A 92 8.15 15.33 25.59
C ILE A 92 8.74 14.29 24.63
N LEU A 93 9.99 13.88 24.82
CA LEU A 93 10.65 12.91 23.97
C LEU A 93 10.07 11.49 24.13
N ILE A 94 9.70 11.08 25.35
CA ILE A 94 9.02 9.81 25.59
C ILE A 94 7.63 9.81 24.93
N VAL A 95 6.83 10.86 25.13
CA VAL A 95 5.52 10.98 24.48
C VAL A 95 5.66 10.99 22.96
N ALA A 96 6.67 11.69 22.43
CA ALA A 96 6.98 11.70 21.01
C ALA A 96 7.29 10.31 20.47
N LEU A 97 8.18 9.57 21.13
CA LEU A 97 8.53 8.20 20.74
C LEU A 97 7.34 7.25 20.83
N VAL A 98 6.48 7.40 21.84
CA VAL A 98 5.26 6.58 21.98
C VAL A 98 4.27 6.89 20.84
N VAL A 99 4.09 8.16 20.49
CA VAL A 99 3.22 8.55 19.37
C VAL A 99 3.80 8.04 18.05
N ASP A 100 5.10 8.18 17.82
CA ASP A 100 5.78 7.74 16.59
C ASP A 100 5.80 6.20 16.45
N PHE A 101 6.06 5.49 17.54
CA PHE A 101 5.97 4.03 17.56
C PHE A 101 4.52 3.56 17.37
N GLY A 102 3.55 4.28 17.97
CA GLY A 102 2.13 4.04 17.79
C GLY A 102 1.71 4.22 16.33
N THR A 103 2.12 5.30 15.67
CA THR A 103 1.81 5.52 14.24
C THR A 103 2.52 4.48 13.36
N TYR A 104 3.78 4.14 13.64
CA TYR A 104 4.53 3.12 12.89
C TYR A 104 3.83 1.75 12.92
N THR A 105 3.42 1.27 14.10
CA THR A 105 2.74 -0.03 14.24
C THR A 105 1.36 -0.06 13.58
N TRP A 106 0.72 1.10 13.41
CA TRP A 106 -0.54 1.21 12.66
C TRP A 106 -0.33 1.25 11.16
N VAL A 107 0.65 2.04 10.69
CA VAL A 107 0.97 2.22 9.26
C VAL A 107 1.53 0.95 8.62
N THR A 108 2.25 0.13 9.39
CA THR A 108 2.87 -1.11 8.90
C THR A 108 1.94 -2.32 8.86
N LYS A 109 0.66 -2.17 9.24
CA LYS A 109 -0.28 -3.28 9.14
C LYS A 109 -0.52 -3.64 7.66
N PRO A 110 -0.54 -4.94 7.29
CA PRO A 110 -0.70 -5.37 5.89
C PRO A 110 -1.98 -4.91 5.21
N ASP A 111 -3.02 -4.62 5.99
CA ASP A 111 -4.31 -4.10 5.51
C ASP A 111 -4.37 -2.57 5.49
N PHE A 112 -3.27 -1.89 5.83
CA PHE A 112 -3.25 -0.44 6.01
C PHE A 112 -2.89 0.27 4.69
N GLY A 113 -3.90 0.45 3.84
CA GLY A 113 -3.80 1.21 2.60
C GLY A 113 -4.38 0.48 1.39
N PRO A 114 -4.53 1.19 0.25
CA PRO A 114 -5.09 0.60 -0.96
C PRO A 114 -4.10 -0.29 -1.72
N LEU A 115 -2.79 -0.17 -1.47
CA LEU A 115 -1.76 -0.94 -2.17
C LEU A 115 -1.33 -2.13 -1.32
N LYS A 116 -1.40 -3.33 -1.90
CA LYS A 116 -0.94 -4.58 -1.27
C LYS A 116 0.13 -5.23 -2.13
N ILE A 117 1.16 -5.76 -1.49
CA ILE A 117 2.19 -6.56 -2.17
C ILE A 117 1.76 -8.02 -2.10
N VAL A 118 1.62 -8.65 -3.26
CA VAL A 118 1.26 -10.05 -3.43
C VAL A 118 2.37 -10.75 -4.18
N THR A 119 2.66 -12.00 -3.84
CA THR A 119 3.64 -12.81 -4.57
C THR A 119 2.93 -13.90 -5.35
N MET A 120 3.23 -14.00 -6.65
CA MET A 120 2.71 -15.07 -7.51
C MET A 120 3.20 -16.44 -7.02
N THR A 121 2.29 -17.40 -6.90
CA THR A 121 2.60 -18.77 -6.48
C THR A 121 2.60 -19.78 -7.64
N ASN A 122 2.08 -19.40 -8.80
CA ASN A 122 1.92 -20.26 -9.97
C ASN A 122 2.44 -19.60 -11.26
N ASN A 123 2.45 -20.37 -12.34
CA ASN A 123 2.86 -19.95 -13.68
C ASN A 123 1.67 -19.86 -14.66
N SER A 124 0.44 -19.82 -14.16
CA SER A 124 -0.78 -19.91 -15.00
C SER A 124 -0.95 -18.70 -15.94
N LEU A 125 -0.33 -17.57 -15.58
CA LEU A 125 -0.33 -16.35 -16.39
C LEU A 125 0.95 -16.17 -17.23
N SER A 126 1.82 -17.17 -17.35
CA SER A 126 2.99 -17.09 -18.23
C SER A 126 2.56 -16.95 -19.71
N PRO A 127 3.21 -16.08 -20.52
CA PRO A 127 4.43 -15.32 -20.23
C PRO A 127 4.21 -13.93 -19.64
N LEU A 128 2.95 -13.56 -19.35
CA LEU A 128 2.61 -12.24 -18.83
C LEU A 128 3.13 -12.03 -17.42
N LEU A 129 3.02 -13.05 -16.56
CA LEU A 129 3.54 -13.06 -15.20
C LEU A 129 4.18 -14.42 -14.87
N TYR A 130 5.29 -14.37 -14.15
CA TYR A 130 6.04 -15.55 -13.73
C TYR A 130 5.87 -15.84 -12.24
N ASN A 131 6.04 -17.12 -11.86
CA ASN A 131 6.05 -17.53 -10.46
C ASN A 131 7.12 -16.76 -9.67
N ARG A 132 6.77 -16.39 -8.44
CA ARG A 132 7.55 -15.57 -7.49
C ARG A 132 7.72 -14.10 -7.87
N GLU A 133 7.10 -13.63 -8.94
CA GLU A 133 7.01 -12.20 -9.18
C GLU A 133 6.17 -11.53 -8.09
N GLN A 134 6.62 -10.36 -7.65
CA GLN A 134 5.90 -9.53 -6.70
C GLN A 134 5.05 -8.52 -7.45
N LEU A 135 3.76 -8.53 -7.14
CA LEU A 135 2.76 -7.66 -7.71
C LEU A 135 2.29 -6.66 -6.67
N VAL A 136 1.89 -5.50 -7.17
CA VAL A 136 1.32 -4.44 -6.35
C VAL A 136 -0.13 -4.30 -6.77
N VAL A 137 -1.02 -4.73 -5.89
CA VAL A 137 -2.46 -4.76 -6.14
C VAL A 137 -3.09 -3.52 -5.51
N ASN A 138 -3.87 -2.78 -6.30
CA ASN A 138 -4.69 -1.70 -5.79
C ASN A 138 -6.11 -2.22 -5.47
N THR A 139 -6.53 -2.11 -4.22
CA THR A 139 -7.82 -2.64 -3.73
C THR A 139 -8.97 -1.63 -3.81
N LYS A 140 -8.74 -0.40 -4.28
CA LYS A 140 -9.75 0.68 -4.30
C LYS A 140 -10.14 1.14 -5.72
N VAL A 141 -9.71 0.44 -6.76
CA VAL A 141 -9.98 0.79 -8.15
C VAL A 141 -11.18 -0.01 -8.66
N GLU A 142 -11.99 0.61 -9.53
CA GLU A 142 -13.05 -0.10 -10.23
C GLU A 142 -12.43 -1.13 -11.19
N ILE A 143 -12.97 -2.34 -11.17
CA ILE A 143 -12.44 -3.45 -11.95
C ILE A 143 -12.93 -3.31 -13.39
N GLU A 144 -12.00 -3.22 -14.34
CA GLU A 144 -12.31 -3.17 -15.77
C GLU A 144 -12.06 -4.53 -16.46
N ARG A 145 -12.68 -4.73 -17.62
CA ARG A 145 -12.48 -5.96 -18.41
C ARG A 145 -11.05 -5.98 -18.91
N GLY A 146 -10.37 -7.11 -18.72
CA GLY A 146 -8.96 -7.28 -19.04
C GLY A 146 -8.02 -6.94 -17.89
N ASP A 147 -8.52 -6.44 -16.76
CA ASP A 147 -7.68 -6.27 -15.57
C ASP A 147 -7.23 -7.62 -15.01
N LEU A 148 -6.07 -7.62 -14.36
CA LEU A 148 -5.61 -8.74 -13.54
C LEU A 148 -6.06 -8.49 -12.09
N VAL A 149 -6.80 -9.43 -11.53
CA VAL A 149 -7.36 -9.34 -10.19
C VAL A 149 -6.81 -10.46 -9.32
N GLY A 150 -6.41 -10.10 -8.09
CA GLY A 150 -6.02 -11.06 -7.07
C GLY A 150 -7.24 -11.57 -6.31
N VAL A 151 -7.51 -12.88 -6.37
CA VAL A 151 -8.62 -13.52 -5.66
C VAL A 151 -8.07 -14.39 -4.54
N TYR A 152 -8.57 -14.18 -3.32
CA TYR A 152 -8.28 -15.04 -2.19
C TYR A 152 -9.21 -16.25 -2.23
N TYR A 153 -8.67 -17.43 -2.52
CA TYR A 153 -9.43 -18.66 -2.37
C TYR A 153 -9.41 -19.11 -0.90
N PRO A 154 -10.58 -19.31 -0.25
CA PRO A 154 -10.62 -19.92 1.06
C PRO A 154 -10.33 -21.42 0.92
N LYS A 155 -9.05 -21.79 0.80
CA LYS A 155 -8.63 -23.19 0.86
C LYS A 155 -8.57 -23.66 2.32
N PRO A 156 -8.90 -24.93 2.61
CA PRO A 156 -8.98 -25.44 3.99
C PRO A 156 -7.64 -25.54 4.73
N PHE A 157 -6.51 -25.22 4.11
CA PHE A 157 -5.19 -25.35 4.72
C PHE A 157 -4.32 -24.14 4.44
N PHE A 158 -4.20 -23.26 5.45
CA PHE A 158 -3.10 -22.33 5.80
C PHE A 158 -2.33 -21.53 4.74
N ASP A 159 -2.68 -21.62 3.46
CA ASP A 159 -1.99 -20.92 2.40
C ASP A 159 -2.90 -19.79 1.93
N LEU A 160 -2.61 -18.58 2.40
CA LEU A 160 -3.17 -17.33 1.89
C LEU A 160 -2.57 -17.02 0.51
N SER A 161 -2.46 -18.02 -0.37
CA SER A 161 -2.03 -17.82 -1.74
C SER A 161 -3.13 -17.07 -2.48
N VAL A 162 -2.78 -15.89 -2.95
CA VAL A 162 -3.62 -15.11 -3.85
C VAL A 162 -3.43 -15.71 -5.23
N ASP A 163 -4.53 -16.16 -5.83
CA ASP A 163 -4.51 -16.47 -7.25
C ASP A 163 -4.73 -15.18 -8.03
N VAL A 164 -4.05 -15.04 -9.15
CA VAL A 164 -4.20 -13.86 -9.99
C VAL A 164 -4.80 -14.31 -11.30
N ASP A 165 -5.98 -13.79 -11.58
CA ASP A 165 -6.77 -14.15 -12.75
C ASP A 165 -7.10 -12.89 -13.56
N ARG A 166 -7.46 -13.07 -14.83
CA ARG A 166 -7.88 -11.99 -15.72
C ARG A 166 -9.40 -11.86 -15.73
N VAL A 167 -9.90 -10.62 -15.67
CA VAL A 167 -11.33 -10.33 -15.73
C VAL A 167 -11.80 -10.45 -17.17
N ILE A 168 -12.58 -11.48 -17.45
CA ILE A 168 -13.11 -11.75 -18.80
C ILE A 168 -14.55 -11.28 -18.96
N GLY A 169 -15.35 -11.26 -17.89
CA GLY A 169 -16.75 -10.79 -17.96
C GLY A 169 -17.32 -10.32 -16.63
N TYR A 170 -18.43 -9.60 -16.73
CA TYR A 170 -19.15 -9.00 -15.62
C TYR A 170 -20.42 -9.79 -15.26
N PRO A 171 -20.98 -9.59 -14.05
CA PRO A 171 -22.28 -10.16 -13.70
C PRO A 171 -23.36 -9.82 -14.73
N GLY A 172 -24.07 -10.84 -15.21
CA GLY A 172 -25.13 -10.71 -16.21
C GLY A 172 -24.67 -10.90 -17.66
N GLU A 173 -23.37 -11.05 -17.91
CA GLU A 173 -22.85 -11.36 -19.24
C GLU A 173 -22.79 -12.87 -19.51
N VAL A 174 -22.95 -13.24 -20.78
CA VAL A 174 -22.78 -14.62 -21.25
C VAL A 174 -21.40 -14.78 -21.83
N ILE A 175 -20.58 -15.66 -21.24
CA ILE A 175 -19.25 -15.99 -21.72
C ILE A 175 -19.32 -17.34 -22.45
N GLU A 176 -18.86 -17.37 -23.70
CA GLU A 176 -18.76 -18.60 -24.49
C GLU A 176 -17.33 -18.80 -24.99
N LEU A 177 -16.79 -20.01 -24.80
CA LEU A 177 -15.52 -20.42 -25.40
C LEU A 177 -15.83 -21.31 -26.61
N LYS A 178 -15.39 -20.90 -27.80
CA LYS A 178 -15.54 -21.67 -29.05
C LYS A 178 -14.25 -21.62 -29.83
N ASN A 179 -13.69 -22.79 -30.19
CA ASN A 179 -12.45 -22.90 -30.96
C ASN A 179 -11.28 -22.08 -30.34
N ASN A 180 -11.10 -22.16 -29.02
CA ASN A 180 -10.11 -21.39 -28.25
C ASN A 180 -10.28 -19.86 -28.30
N LEU A 181 -11.43 -19.37 -28.78
CA LEU A 181 -11.79 -17.95 -28.78
C LEU A 181 -12.86 -17.68 -27.72
N CYS A 182 -12.73 -16.54 -27.05
CA CYS A 182 -13.67 -16.10 -26.02
C CYS A 182 -14.66 -15.08 -26.58
N TYR A 183 -15.94 -15.39 -26.46
CA TYR A 183 -17.05 -14.54 -26.84
C TYR A 183 -17.76 -14.05 -25.60
N VAL A 184 -18.06 -12.75 -25.55
CA VAL A 184 -18.86 -12.12 -24.50
C VAL A 184 -20.11 -11.57 -25.14
N ASN A 185 -21.28 -12.04 -24.69
CA ASN A 185 -22.58 -11.69 -25.26
C ASN A 185 -22.63 -11.90 -26.79
N GLY A 186 -21.98 -12.96 -27.28
CA GLY A 186 -21.90 -13.30 -28.70
C GLY A 186 -20.87 -12.50 -29.51
N ASN A 187 -20.26 -11.46 -28.94
CA ASN A 187 -19.19 -10.70 -29.59
C ASN A 187 -17.84 -11.31 -29.27
N LEU A 188 -16.98 -11.48 -30.28
CA LEU A 188 -15.60 -11.88 -30.08
C LEU A 188 -14.91 -10.81 -29.22
N THR A 189 -14.36 -11.23 -28.08
CA THR A 189 -13.54 -10.33 -27.26
C THR A 189 -12.26 -10.02 -28.04
N GLU A 190 -11.78 -8.77 -28.02
CA GLU A 190 -10.58 -8.39 -28.77
C GLU A 190 -9.43 -9.40 -28.54
N PRO A 191 -8.65 -9.72 -29.59
CA PRO A 191 -7.50 -10.60 -29.46
C PRO A 191 -6.42 -9.87 -28.67
N TYR A 192 -6.41 -10.03 -27.35
CA TYR A 192 -5.19 -9.81 -26.59
C TYR A 192 -4.18 -10.81 -27.15
N GLU A 193 -3.11 -10.32 -27.78
CA GLU A 193 -2.28 -11.01 -28.78
C GLU A 193 -1.74 -12.41 -28.41
N ASN A 194 -1.93 -12.90 -27.19
CA ASN A 194 -1.52 -14.22 -26.72
C ASN A 194 -2.53 -14.96 -25.81
N LEU A 195 -3.84 -14.68 -25.85
CA LEU A 195 -4.82 -15.54 -25.17
C LEU A 195 -5.14 -16.79 -26.00
N ARG A 196 -4.15 -17.62 -26.28
CA ARG A 196 -4.41 -19.05 -26.50
C ARG A 196 -4.65 -19.63 -25.12
N TYR A 197 -5.92 -19.87 -24.77
CA TYR A 197 -6.23 -20.59 -23.54
C TYR A 197 -5.69 -22.01 -23.68
N THR A 198 -4.56 -22.29 -23.03
CA THR A 198 -4.15 -23.66 -22.77
C THR A 198 -4.87 -24.09 -21.51
N ILE A 199 -5.91 -24.91 -21.64
CA ILE A 199 -6.56 -25.51 -20.49
C ILE A 199 -5.61 -26.58 -19.96
N THR A 200 -4.78 -26.26 -18.96
CA THR A 200 -3.96 -27.26 -18.26
C THR A 200 -4.77 -27.87 -17.12
N ILE A 201 -5.36 -29.04 -17.36
CA ILE A 201 -6.04 -29.80 -16.31
C ILE A 201 -5.00 -30.59 -15.54
N SER A 202 -4.59 -30.09 -14.38
CA SER A 202 -3.77 -30.87 -13.45
C SER A 202 -4.66 -31.87 -12.73
N VAL A 203 -4.53 -33.15 -13.04
CA VAL A 203 -5.27 -34.23 -12.37
C VAL A 203 -4.87 -34.23 -10.89
N ALA A 204 -5.81 -33.88 -10.02
CA ALA A 204 -5.70 -34.16 -8.60
C ALA A 204 -5.71 -35.69 -8.44
N THR A 205 -4.52 -36.26 -8.31
CA THR A 205 -4.21 -37.67 -7.97
C THR A 205 -5.41 -38.58 -7.75
N GLY A 206 -5.72 -39.45 -8.72
CA GLY A 206 -6.45 -40.70 -8.47
C GLY A 206 -7.64 -41.02 -9.38
N THR A 207 -8.03 -40.17 -10.32
CA THR A 207 -9.11 -40.50 -11.27
C THR A 207 -8.60 -40.47 -12.71
N ASP A 208 -8.79 -41.57 -13.43
CA ASP A 208 -8.53 -41.65 -14.87
C ASP A 208 -9.33 -40.57 -15.61
N ILE A 209 -8.67 -39.89 -16.55
CA ILE A 209 -9.27 -38.83 -17.37
C ILE A 209 -10.30 -39.48 -18.31
N ASP A 210 -11.56 -39.05 -18.24
CA ASP A 210 -12.62 -39.52 -19.14
C ASP A 210 -12.52 -38.86 -20.53
N PHE A 211 -11.65 -39.40 -21.39
CA PHE A 211 -11.41 -38.96 -22.77
C PHE A 211 -12.67 -38.90 -23.64
N GLU A 212 -13.74 -39.62 -23.30
CA GLU A 212 -15.00 -39.62 -24.06
C GLU A 212 -15.80 -38.33 -23.82
N PHE A 213 -15.81 -37.82 -22.59
CA PHE A 213 -16.34 -36.50 -22.27
C PHE A 213 -15.60 -35.40 -23.04
N TRP A 214 -14.26 -35.43 -23.09
CA TRP A 214 -13.45 -34.40 -23.75
C TRP A 214 -13.69 -34.34 -25.26
N ASN A 215 -13.70 -35.49 -25.92
CA ASN A 215 -13.97 -35.59 -27.36
C ASN A 215 -15.38 -35.11 -27.72
N LYS A 216 -16.37 -35.33 -26.85
CA LYS A 216 -17.74 -34.87 -27.06
C LYS A 216 -17.86 -33.35 -27.11
N TYR A 217 -16.99 -32.63 -26.39
CA TYR A 217 -17.02 -31.16 -26.30
C TYR A 217 -15.90 -30.47 -27.09
N GLY A 218 -15.10 -31.22 -27.86
CA GLY A 218 -14.03 -30.65 -28.68
C GLY A 218 -12.90 -30.02 -27.87
N LEU A 219 -12.64 -30.55 -26.67
CA LEU A 219 -11.58 -30.09 -25.79
C LEU A 219 -10.37 -31.02 -25.98
N ASP A 220 -9.28 -30.49 -26.54
CA ASP A 220 -8.05 -31.26 -26.73
C ASP A 220 -7.36 -31.49 -25.37
N GLY A 221 -7.35 -32.73 -24.91
CA GLY A 221 -6.56 -33.15 -23.76
C GLY A 221 -5.08 -33.22 -24.12
N VAL A 222 -4.23 -32.48 -23.39
CA VAL A 222 -2.76 -32.62 -23.41
C VAL A 222 -2.31 -33.26 -22.11
#